data_AF-A0A0S7F761-F1
#
_entry.id   AF-A0A0S7F761-F1
#
_cell.length_a   1.000
_cell.length_b   1.000
_cell.length_c   1.000
_cell.angle_alpha   90.00
_cell.angle_beta   90.00
_cell.angle_gamma   90.00
#
_symmetry.space_group_name_H-M   'P 1'
#
loop_
_entity.id
_entity.type
_entity.pdbx_description
1 polymer ?
#
loop_
_entity_poly.entity_id
_entity_poly.type
_entity_poly.pdbx_seq_one_letter_code
_entity_poly.pdbx_strand_id
1 'polypeptide(L)'
;MELLVEKAINSASAPLGPGDALRRVFECISSGILLPGGPGLLDPCEKKPVDTLTAMGEQQREDITSSAQFALRLLAFRQIHKVLGMDPLPQMNPRFNVRNSRKRRHDNSDGTDSFEGEGKKDKKDFDN
;
A
#
# COMPACT_ATOMS: atom_id res chain seq x y z
N MET A 1 18.52 -4.16 -9.88
CA MET A 1 17.74 -3.71 -8.69
C MET A 1 18.57 -2.87 -7.73
N GLU A 2 19.81 -3.27 -7.43
CA GLU A 2 20.67 -2.58 -6.46
C GLU A 2 20.87 -1.08 -6.78
N LEU A 3 21.24 -0.75 -8.01
CA LEU A 3 21.48 0.63 -8.46
C LEU A 3 20.26 1.54 -8.29
N LEU A 4 19.05 1.01 -8.52
CA LEU A 4 17.81 1.76 -8.34
C LEU A 4 17.56 2.06 -6.85
N VAL A 5 17.80 1.07 -5.99
CA VAL A 5 17.62 1.22 -4.54
C VAL A 5 18.62 2.23 -3.98
N GLU A 6 19.89 2.13 -4.38
CA GLU A 6 20.94 3.09 -4.01
C GLU A 6 20.56 4.51 -4.40
N LYS A 7 20.22 4.75 -5.68
CA LYS A 7 19.83 6.10 -6.14
C LYS A 7 18.57 6.63 -5.47
N ALA A 8 17.56 5.78 -5.26
CA ALA A 8 16.31 6.17 -4.62
C ALA A 8 16.55 6.64 -3.17
N ILE A 9 17.33 5.87 -2.40
CA ILE A 9 17.64 6.19 -0.99
C ILE A 9 18.59 7.39 -0.91
N ASN A 10 19.64 7.44 -1.74
CA ASN A 10 20.61 8.54 -1.73
C ASN A 10 20.02 9.88 -2.22
N SER A 11 18.88 9.86 -2.92
CA SER A 11 18.15 11.08 -3.26
C SER A 11 17.38 11.71 -2.09
N ALA A 12 17.28 11.03 -0.94
CA ALA A 12 16.57 11.55 0.23
C ALA A 12 17.40 12.63 0.95
N SER A 13 16.73 13.64 1.51
CA SER A 13 17.38 14.74 2.23
C SER A 13 17.92 14.36 3.61
N ALA A 14 17.53 13.19 4.13
CA ALA A 14 17.92 12.67 5.43
C ALA A 14 17.98 11.14 5.41
N PRO A 15 18.73 10.51 6.33
CA PRO A 15 18.73 9.06 6.49
C PRO A 15 17.32 8.51 6.73
N LEU A 16 16.97 7.43 6.03
CA LEU A 16 15.65 6.80 6.12
C LEU A 16 15.73 5.50 6.93
N GLY A 17 14.72 5.25 7.75
CA GLY A 17 14.48 3.91 8.30
C GLY A 17 14.06 2.93 7.20
N PRO A 18 14.16 1.60 7.42
CA PRO A 18 13.93 0.61 6.37
C PRO A 18 12.51 0.67 5.77
N GLY A 19 11.50 0.98 6.57
CA GLY A 19 10.12 1.13 6.08
C GLY A 19 9.94 2.33 5.15
N ASP A 20 10.55 3.47 5.50
CA ASP A 20 10.49 4.69 4.68
C ASP A 20 11.39 4.56 3.45
N ALA A 21 12.55 3.91 3.57
CA ALA A 21 13.42 3.57 2.45
C ALA A 21 12.69 2.68 1.43
N LEU A 22 11.97 1.66 1.89
CA LEU A 22 11.14 0.82 1.00
C LEU A 22 10.07 1.65 0.29
N ARG A 23 9.34 2.51 1.03
CA ARG A 23 8.34 3.40 0.44
C ARG A 23 8.96 4.31 -0.63
N ARG A 24 10.11 4.90 -0.34
CA ARG A 24 10.87 5.76 -1.27
C ARG A 24 11.21 5.04 -2.57
N VAL A 25 11.67 3.79 -2.50
CA VAL A 25 11.96 2.97 -3.69
C VAL A 25 10.70 2.77 -4.53
N PHE A 26 9.57 2.44 -3.91
CA PHE A 26 8.30 2.31 -4.63
C PHE A 26 7.80 3.63 -5.23
N GLU A 27 8.01 4.77 -4.56
CA GLU A 27 7.71 6.10 -5.11
C GLU A 27 8.53 6.37 -6.39
N CYS A 28 9.83 6.09 -6.36
CA CYS A 28 10.70 6.26 -7.53
C CYS A 28 10.31 5.36 -8.70
N ILE A 29 9.89 4.12 -8.47
CA ILE A 29 9.42 3.25 -9.56
C ILE A 29 8.06 3.73 -10.08
N SER A 30 7.17 4.11 -9.16
CA SER A 30 5.80 4.55 -9.46
C SER A 30 5.75 5.84 -10.27
N SER A 31 6.76 6.70 -10.14
CA SER A 31 6.89 7.93 -10.94
C SER A 31 7.26 7.67 -12.41
N GLY A 32 7.51 6.41 -12.78
CA GLY A 32 7.78 6.01 -14.15
C GLY A 32 9.25 6.10 -14.56
N ILE A 33 10.20 6.04 -13.62
CA ILE A 33 11.64 6.06 -13.94
C ILE A 33 12.07 4.96 -14.93
N LEU A 34 11.31 3.86 -15.00
CA LEU A 34 11.56 2.74 -15.92
C LEU A 34 10.93 2.93 -17.30
N LEU A 35 10.01 3.89 -17.48
CA LEU A 35 9.28 4.09 -18.73
C LEU A 35 10.17 4.78 -19.79
N PRO A 36 9.91 4.54 -21.08
CA PRO A 36 10.62 5.23 -22.15
C PRO A 36 10.43 6.75 -22.05
N GLY A 37 11.45 7.50 -22.47
CA GLY A 37 11.48 8.97 -22.38
C GLY A 37 11.86 9.53 -21.00
N GLY A 38 12.02 8.69 -19.98
CA GLY A 38 12.61 9.06 -18.69
C GLY A 38 14.14 9.14 -18.71
N PRO A 39 14.77 9.59 -17.61
CA PRO A 39 16.23 9.69 -17.50
C PRO A 39 16.97 8.33 -17.52
N GLY A 40 16.25 7.22 -17.38
CA GLY A 40 16.83 5.86 -17.36
C GLY A 40 17.67 5.58 -16.11
N LEU A 41 18.39 4.46 -16.12
CA LEU A 41 19.26 4.05 -15.02
C LEU A 41 20.67 3.77 -15.54
N LEU A 42 21.51 4.81 -15.54
CA LEU A 42 22.88 4.76 -16.04
C LEU A 42 23.79 3.91 -15.15
N ASP A 43 24.52 2.99 -15.78
CA ASP A 43 25.49 2.11 -15.12
C ASP A 43 26.74 2.89 -14.66
N PRO A 44 27.04 2.96 -13.34
CA PRO A 44 28.25 3.61 -12.85
C PRO A 44 29.53 2.80 -13.09
N CYS A 45 29.43 1.53 -13.46
CA CYS A 45 30.56 0.64 -13.72
C CYS A 45 31.04 0.70 -15.18
N GLU A 46 30.29 1.38 -16.06
CA GLU A 46 30.64 1.55 -17.47
C GLU A 46 31.28 2.91 -17.75
N LYS A 47 32.28 2.94 -18.63
CA LYS A 47 32.96 4.19 -19.02
C LYS A 47 32.09 5.09 -19.90
N LYS A 48 31.18 4.49 -20.67
CA LYS A 48 30.23 5.18 -21.55
C LYS A 48 28.87 5.25 -20.85
N PRO A 49 28.02 6.24 -21.15
CA PRO A 49 26.67 6.28 -20.60
C PRO A 49 25.85 5.12 -21.16
N VAL A 50 25.70 4.07 -20.36
CA VAL A 50 24.94 2.86 -20.70
C VAL A 50 23.72 2.80 -19.80
N ASP A 51 22.52 2.76 -20.38
CA ASP A 51 21.29 2.53 -19.63
C ASP A 51 21.14 1.04 -19.33
N THR A 52 21.14 0.71 -18.04
CA THR A 52 20.99 -0.67 -17.53
C THR A 52 19.62 -1.27 -17.85
N LEU A 53 18.63 -0.43 -18.14
CA LEU A 53 17.27 -0.90 -18.43
C LEU A 53 17.11 -1.41 -19.87
N THR A 54 18.10 -1.22 -20.76
CA THR A 54 18.01 -1.58 -22.19
C THR A 54 17.60 -3.02 -22.46
N ALA A 55 17.93 -3.97 -21.57
CA ALA A 55 17.52 -5.36 -21.68
C ALA A 55 16.03 -5.62 -21.33
N MET A 56 15.35 -4.68 -20.68
CA MET A 56 13.95 -4.79 -20.31
C MET A 56 13.04 -4.29 -21.43
N GLY A 57 12.08 -5.12 -21.83
CA GLY A 57 11.05 -4.76 -22.80
C GLY A 57 10.07 -3.71 -22.27
N GLU A 58 9.39 -3.00 -23.17
CA GLU A 58 8.43 -1.95 -22.83
C GLU A 58 7.32 -2.46 -21.92
N GLN A 59 6.69 -3.59 -22.26
CA GLN A 59 5.63 -4.20 -21.45
C GLN A 59 6.11 -4.52 -20.02
N GLN A 60 7.33 -5.04 -19.86
CA GLN A 60 7.87 -5.37 -18.55
C GLN A 60 8.06 -4.10 -17.70
N ARG A 61 8.49 -2.99 -18.31
CA ARG A 61 8.63 -1.71 -17.63
C ARG A 61 7.29 -1.19 -17.16
N GLU A 62 6.26 -1.25 -18.01
CA GLU A 62 4.89 -0.86 -17.67
C GLU A 62 4.31 -1.70 -16.54
N ASP A 63 4.47 -3.03 -16.61
CA ASP A 63 3.98 -3.96 -15.61
C ASP A 63 4.63 -3.70 -14.23
N ILE A 64 5.95 -3.46 -14.22
CA ILE A 64 6.69 -3.15 -13.00
C ILE A 64 6.26 -1.79 -12.44
N THR A 65 6.11 -0.77 -13.27
CA THR A 65 5.62 0.55 -12.84
C THR A 65 4.19 0.46 -12.29
N SER A 66 3.29 -0.26 -12.96
CA SER A 66 1.91 -0.47 -12.52
C SER A 66 1.85 -1.22 -11.18
N SER A 67 2.63 -2.30 -11.05
CA SER A 67 2.75 -3.07 -9.81
C SER A 67 3.29 -2.22 -8.66
N ALA A 68 4.31 -1.40 -8.91
CA ALA A 68 4.87 -0.48 -7.91
C ALA A 68 3.84 0.56 -7.44
N GLN A 69 3.04 1.13 -8.35
CA GLN A 69 1.98 2.07 -7.99
C GLN A 69 0.92 1.41 -7.10
N PHE A 70 0.58 0.15 -7.37
CA PHE A 70 -0.32 -0.62 -6.51
C PHE A 70 0.30 -0.90 -5.14
N ALA A 71 1.55 -1.36 -5.09
CA ALA A 71 2.28 -1.58 -3.84
C ALA A 71 2.39 -0.30 -3.00
N LEU A 72 2.68 0.85 -3.63
CA LEU A 72 2.76 2.14 -2.95
C LEU A 72 1.44 2.52 -2.28
N ARG A 73 0.30 2.27 -2.95
CA ARG A 73 -1.03 2.44 -2.33
C ARG A 73 -1.23 1.52 -1.14
N LEU A 74 -0.83 0.25 -1.23
CA LEU A 74 -0.86 -0.67 -0.10
C LEU A 74 -0.03 -0.15 1.09
N LEU A 75 1.17 0.40 0.84
CA LEU A 75 2.01 1.01 1.87
C LEU A 75 1.34 2.21 2.54
N ALA A 76 0.66 3.07 1.76
CA ALA A 76 -0.08 4.22 2.30
C ALA A 76 -1.26 3.79 3.20
N PHE A 77 -1.95 2.71 2.84
CA PHE A 77 -3.05 2.14 3.61
C PHE A 77 -2.60 1.12 4.67
N ARG A 78 -1.32 1.11 5.05
CA ARG A 78 -0.74 0.24 6.10
C ARG A 78 -0.89 -1.26 5.81
N GLN A 79 -0.95 -1.64 4.54
CA GLN A 79 -1.03 -3.02 4.06
C GLN A 79 0.32 -3.56 3.56
N ILE A 80 1.43 -3.13 4.18
CA ILE A 80 2.80 -3.56 3.82
C ILE A 80 2.99 -5.08 3.86
N HIS A 81 2.28 -5.78 4.75
CA HIS A 81 2.31 -7.24 4.86
C HIS A 81 1.96 -7.93 3.53
N LYS A 82 1.04 -7.36 2.74
CA LYS A 82 0.70 -7.88 1.40
C LYS A 82 1.84 -7.71 0.41
N VAL A 83 2.55 -6.57 0.47
CA VAL A 83 3.72 -6.30 -0.39
C VAL A 83 4.87 -7.24 -0.02
N LEU A 84 5.04 -7.55 1.27
CA LEU A 84 6.07 -8.46 1.77
C LEU A 84 5.69 -9.95 1.65
N GLY A 85 4.46 -10.27 1.22
CA GLY A 85 4.00 -11.66 1.11
C GLY A 85 3.92 -12.39 2.46
N MET A 86 3.56 -11.67 3.53
CA MET A 86 3.48 -12.20 4.89
C MET A 86 2.12 -11.92 5.53
N ASP A 87 1.85 -12.63 6.62
CA ASP A 87 0.69 -12.34 7.47
C ASP A 87 0.84 -10.99 8.19
N PRO A 88 -0.27 -10.27 8.45
CA PRO A 88 -0.21 -9.04 9.22
C PRO A 88 0.29 -9.33 10.64
N LEU A 89 1.30 -8.56 11.07
CA LEU A 89 1.78 -8.62 12.45
C LEU A 89 0.65 -8.29 13.43
N PRO A 90 0.65 -8.88 14.64
CA PRO A 90 -0.31 -8.57 15.68
C PRO A 90 -0.42 -7.06 15.91
N GLN A 91 -1.64 -6.51 15.79
CA GLN A 91 -1.85 -5.08 15.94
C GLN A 91 -1.65 -4.67 17.41
N MET A 92 -0.52 -4.04 17.71
CA MET A 92 -0.21 -3.55 19.06
C MET A 92 -1.17 -2.43 19.52
N ASN A 93 -1.83 -1.73 18.57
CA ASN A 93 -2.72 -0.60 18.86
C ASN A 93 -4.18 -0.90 18.45
N PRO A 94 -5.12 -1.05 19.40
CA PRO A 94 -6.52 -1.38 19.12
C PRO A 94 -7.26 -0.27 18.35
N ARG A 95 -6.77 0.98 18.37
CA ARG A 95 -7.34 2.11 17.60
C ARG A 95 -7.26 1.92 16.08
N PHE A 96 -6.33 1.09 15.59
CA PHE A 96 -6.16 0.79 14.18
C PHE A 96 -6.74 -0.57 13.78
N ASN A 97 -7.50 -1.20 14.69
CA ASN A 97 -8.20 -2.45 14.41
C ASN A 97 -9.42 -2.11 13.54
N VAL A 98 -9.20 -1.92 12.23
CA VAL A 98 -10.25 -1.69 11.25
C VAL A 98 -11.00 -3.00 11.06
N ARG A 99 -11.91 -3.30 12.01
CA ARG A 99 -13.02 -4.20 11.73
C ARG A 99 -13.88 -3.52 10.68
N ASN A 100 -13.80 -4.03 9.46
CA ASN A 100 -14.54 -3.59 8.28
C ASN A 100 -16.05 -3.85 8.38
N SER A 101 -16.67 -3.61 9.54
CA SER A 101 -18.06 -3.93 9.84
C SER A 101 -18.94 -2.69 10.02
N ARG A 102 -18.60 -1.56 9.40
CA ARG A 102 -19.59 -0.50 9.12
C ARG A 102 -20.17 -0.72 7.73
N LYS A 103 -21.01 -1.76 7.64
CA LYS A 103 -21.95 -1.97 6.53
C LYS A 103 -22.72 -0.65 6.37
N ARG A 104 -22.43 0.13 5.31
CA ARG A 104 -23.26 1.28 4.95
C ARG A 104 -24.68 0.74 4.79
N ARG A 105 -25.63 1.23 5.59
CA ARG A 105 -27.05 0.93 5.37
C ARG A 105 -27.38 1.43 3.97
N HIS A 106 -27.62 0.50 3.06
CA HIS A 106 -28.30 0.77 1.80
C HIS A 106 -29.73 1.11 2.21
N ASP A 107 -30.11 2.37 2.06
CA ASP A 107 -31.50 2.80 2.24
C ASP A 107 -32.28 2.28 1.04
N ASN A 108 -32.97 1.15 1.20
CA ASN A 108 -33.87 0.63 0.20
C ASN A 108 -35.29 0.95 0.68
N SER A 109 -35.79 2.10 0.24
CA SER A 109 -37.19 2.46 0.35
C SER A 109 -38.01 1.51 -0.54
N ASP A 110 -38.64 0.51 0.04
CA ASP A 110 -39.91 0.02 -0.45
C ASP A 110 -40.66 -0.69 0.69
N GLY A 111 -41.86 -0.19 0.95
CA GLY A 111 -42.68 -0.60 2.08
C GLY A 111 -43.29 -1.97 1.89
N THR A 112 -43.53 -2.65 3.01
CA THR A 112 -44.76 -3.40 3.30
C THR A 112 -44.73 -3.85 4.76
N ASP A 113 -45.93 -4.08 5.26
CA ASP A 113 -46.40 -3.89 6.62
C ASP A 113 -46.10 -5.06 7.57
N SER A 114 -46.10 -4.73 8.87
CA SER A 114 -46.49 -5.60 10.01
C SER A 114 -45.66 -6.85 10.36
N PHE A 115 -44.94 -6.78 11.49
CA PHE A 115 -45.31 -7.55 12.69
C PHE A 115 -44.65 -6.95 13.96
N GLU A 116 -45.48 -6.76 14.98
CA GLU A 116 -45.19 -6.32 16.34
C GLU A 116 -44.09 -7.22 16.95
N GLY A 117 -43.06 -6.73 17.66
CA GLY A 117 -43.12 -5.92 18.86
C GLY A 117 -42.75 -6.81 20.04
N GLU A 118 -41.55 -6.65 20.62
CA GLU A 118 -41.36 -6.97 22.04
C GLU A 118 -40.15 -6.24 22.62
N GLY A 119 -40.44 -5.53 23.71
CA GLY A 119 -39.60 -4.53 24.33
C GLY A 119 -38.47 -5.12 25.18
N LYS A 120 -37.41 -4.31 25.28
CA LYS A 120 -36.41 -4.40 26.33
C LYS A 120 -37.10 -4.45 27.70
N LYS A 121 -36.78 -5.47 28.50
CA LYS A 121 -37.09 -5.49 29.93
C LYS A 121 -35.78 -5.52 30.70
N ASP A 122 -35.38 -4.35 31.18
CA ASP A 122 -34.29 -4.18 32.13
C ASP A 122 -34.58 -5.00 33.40
N LYS A 123 -33.67 -5.90 33.79
CA LYS A 123 -33.70 -6.52 35.12
C LYS A 123 -32.67 -5.84 36.01
N LYS A 124 -33.24 -5.00 36.87
CA LYS A 124 -32.68 -4.25 37.99
C LYS A 124 -31.93 -5.16 38.97
N ASP A 125 -30.80 -4.65 39.47
CA ASP A 125 -29.99 -5.21 40.55
C ASP A 125 -30.81 -5.47 41.83
N PHE A 126 -30.43 -6.52 42.57
CA PHE A 126 -30.64 -6.60 44.01
C PHE A 126 -29.52 -7.44 44.64
N ASP A 127 -28.72 -6.78 45.48
CA ASP A 127 -27.80 -7.38 46.46
C ASP A 127 -28.54 -8.28 47.45
N ASN A 128 -27.89 -9.39 47.84
CA ASN A 128 -27.85 -9.85 49.23
C ASN A 128 -26.63 -10.74 49.47
#